data_AF-A0A7V8VVY5-F1
#
_entry.id   AF-A0A7V8VVY5-F1
#
_cell.length_a   1.000
_cell.length_b   1.000
_cell.length_c   1.000
_cell.angle_alpha   90.00
_cell.angle_beta   90.00
_cell.angle_gamma   90.00
#
_symmetry.space_group_name_H-M   'P 1'
#
loop_
_entity.id
_entity.type
_entity.pdbx_description
1 polymer ?
#
loop_
_entity_poly.entity_id
_entity_poly.type
_entity_poly.pdbx_seq_one_letter_code
_entity_poly.pdbx_strand_id
1 'polypeptide(L)'
;PVPGKEEYLNSEKYEYKVWDWDRPGNITDYVSQVNAIRRDHPALHEYENLRFVETSDDNVLAYYKATEDLTDIVLVIVNLDPFHTHESMVSLPLARIGVDPDGQVRAHELLSNETFLWTGSEQHVRLDPNHNPAMIFRIQEWVHRDYVEPDA
;
A
#
# COMPACT_ATOMS: atom_id res chain seq x y z
N PRO A 1 15.65 -23.55 -9.10
CA PRO A 1 16.77 -22.68 -9.52
C PRO A 1 18.08 -23.48 -9.43
N VAL A 2 19.09 -23.15 -10.22
CA VAL A 2 20.42 -23.76 -10.04
C VAL A 2 21.03 -23.14 -8.78
N PRO A 3 21.47 -23.93 -7.77
CA PRO A 3 22.05 -23.38 -6.54
C PRO A 3 23.18 -22.37 -6.83
N GLY A 4 23.11 -21.19 -6.23
CA GLY A 4 24.09 -20.12 -6.43
C GLY A 4 23.94 -19.31 -7.73
N LYS A 5 22.89 -19.56 -8.54
CA LYS A 5 22.55 -18.76 -9.71
C LYS A 5 21.11 -18.23 -9.62
N GLU A 6 20.88 -17.07 -10.21
CA GLU A 6 19.54 -16.49 -10.38
C GLU A 6 18.78 -17.07 -11.59
N GLU A 7 19.39 -18.02 -12.30
CA GLU A 7 18.75 -18.67 -13.45
C GLU A 7 17.67 -19.66 -13.04
N TYR A 8 16.53 -19.60 -13.73
CA TYR A 8 15.49 -20.60 -13.63
C TYR A 8 16.02 -21.99 -14.00
N LEU A 9 15.63 -22.99 -13.21
CA LEU A 9 15.84 -24.39 -13.57
C LEU A 9 14.99 -24.70 -14.82
N ASN A 10 15.62 -25.25 -15.87
CA ASN A 10 15.02 -25.52 -17.18
C ASN A 10 14.39 -24.25 -17.78
N SER A 11 15.22 -23.25 -18.12
CA SER A 11 14.74 -21.95 -18.57
C SER A 11 13.97 -22.03 -19.89
N GLU A 12 12.87 -21.27 -20.01
CA GLU A 12 12.08 -21.15 -21.25
C GLU A 12 12.88 -20.61 -22.43
N LYS A 13 14.00 -19.94 -22.17
CA LYS A 13 14.94 -19.50 -23.20
C LYS A 13 15.46 -20.67 -24.05
N TYR A 14 15.49 -21.88 -23.50
CA TYR A 14 16.08 -23.06 -24.14
C TYR A 14 15.08 -24.21 -24.32
N GLU A 15 13.91 -24.14 -23.69
CA GLU A 15 12.89 -25.19 -23.71
C GLU A 15 11.49 -24.59 -23.81
N TYR A 16 10.61 -25.20 -24.61
CA TYR A 16 9.20 -24.80 -24.66
C TYR A 16 8.48 -25.25 -23.38
N LYS A 17 7.76 -24.34 -22.73
CA LYS A 17 6.91 -24.64 -21.58
C LYS A 17 5.45 -24.32 -21.85
N VAL A 18 4.58 -25.23 -21.42
CA VAL A 18 3.13 -25.02 -21.37
C VAL A 18 2.75 -24.78 -19.92
N TRP A 19 2.19 -23.61 -19.63
CA TRP A 19 1.71 -23.26 -18.30
C TRP A 19 0.20 -23.38 -18.21
N ASP A 20 -0.25 -23.97 -17.11
CA ASP A 20 -1.62 -23.81 -16.63
C ASP A 20 -1.70 -22.46 -15.91
N TRP A 21 -2.33 -21.47 -16.56
CA TRP A 21 -2.51 -20.13 -16.02
C TRP A 21 -3.49 -20.08 -14.85
N ASP A 22 -4.40 -21.05 -14.78
CA ASP A 22 -5.45 -21.15 -13.78
C ASP A 22 -5.05 -22.03 -12.58
N ARG A 23 -3.79 -22.50 -12.55
CA ARG A 23 -3.28 -23.35 -11.47
C ARG A 23 -3.50 -22.68 -10.09
N PRO A 24 -3.94 -23.43 -9.06
CA PRO A 24 -4.07 -22.89 -7.71
C PRO A 24 -2.76 -22.27 -7.19
N GLY A 25 -2.87 -21.16 -6.45
CA GLY A 25 -1.72 -20.43 -5.92
C GLY A 25 -1.03 -19.51 -6.93
N ASN A 26 -1.61 -19.27 -8.11
CA ASN A 26 -1.20 -18.16 -8.95
C ASN A 26 -1.57 -16.82 -8.29
N ILE A 27 -0.89 -15.74 -8.70
CA ILE A 27 -1.07 -14.39 -8.13
C ILE A 27 -1.68 -13.41 -9.15
N THR A 28 -2.34 -13.92 -10.19
CA THR A 28 -2.88 -13.12 -11.30
C THR A 28 -3.90 -12.10 -10.81
N ASP A 29 -4.78 -12.49 -9.90
CA ASP A 29 -5.79 -11.61 -9.32
C ASP A 29 -5.15 -10.50 -8.48
N TYR A 30 -4.16 -10.85 -7.65
CA TYR A 30 -3.43 -9.88 -6.83
C TYR A 30 -2.70 -8.84 -7.70
N VAL A 31 -1.98 -9.29 -8.74
CA VAL A 31 -1.32 -8.40 -9.70
C VAL A 31 -2.34 -7.54 -10.45
N SER A 32 -3.50 -8.09 -10.79
CA SER A 32 -4.58 -7.35 -11.46
C SER A 32 -5.15 -6.25 -10.58
N GLN A 33 -5.34 -6.51 -9.28
CA GLN A 33 -5.79 -5.51 -8.30
C GLN A 33 -4.76 -4.39 -8.14
N VAL A 34 -3.47 -4.72 -7.96
CA VAL A 34 -2.40 -3.70 -7.89
C VAL A 34 -2.36 -2.86 -9.17
N ASN A 35 -2.55 -3.47 -10.35
CA ASN A 35 -2.62 -2.73 -11.61
C ASN A 35 -3.87 -1.86 -11.74
N ALA A 36 -5.00 -2.23 -11.13
CA ALA A 36 -6.19 -1.38 -11.05
C ALA A 36 -5.92 -0.17 -10.16
N ILE A 37 -5.40 -0.40 -8.94
CA ILE A 37 -4.96 0.66 -8.02
C ILE A 37 -4.00 1.63 -8.72
N ARG A 38 -2.97 1.10 -9.42
CA ARG A 38 -2.04 1.92 -10.19
C ARG A 38 -2.74 2.79 -11.24
N ARG A 39 -3.78 2.30 -11.91
CA ARG A 39 -4.52 3.06 -12.93
C ARG A 39 -5.38 4.16 -12.31
N ASP A 40 -5.98 3.88 -11.17
CA ASP A 40 -6.97 4.75 -10.53
C ASP A 40 -6.34 5.88 -9.68
N HIS A 41 -5.06 5.76 -9.34
CA HIS A 41 -4.33 6.70 -8.46
C HIS A 41 -3.18 7.42 -9.19
N PRO A 42 -3.38 8.67 -9.65
CA PRO A 42 -2.35 9.48 -10.31
C PRO A 42 -1.06 9.64 -9.52
N ALA A 43 -1.12 9.64 -8.18
CA ALA A 43 0.08 9.71 -7.33
C ALA A 43 1.07 8.55 -7.63
N LEU A 44 0.59 7.41 -8.13
CA LEU A 44 1.42 6.27 -8.47
C LEU A 44 2.09 6.37 -9.84
N HIS A 45 1.73 7.34 -10.68
CA HIS A 45 2.27 7.50 -12.05
C HIS A 45 3.58 8.30 -12.08
N GLU A 46 3.81 9.16 -11.09
CA GLU A 46 5.01 9.99 -10.99
C GLU A 46 6.19 9.26 -10.33
N TYR A 47 7.41 9.78 -10.43
CA TYR A 47 8.60 9.16 -9.85
C TYR A 47 9.14 9.94 -8.64
N GLU A 48 9.23 11.27 -8.74
CA GLU A 48 9.94 12.11 -7.76
C GLU A 48 9.12 12.44 -6.50
N ASN A 49 7.85 12.04 -6.47
CA ASN A 49 6.91 12.31 -5.39
C ASN A 49 6.93 11.27 -4.25
N LEU A 50 7.85 10.30 -4.29
CA LEU A 50 7.99 9.28 -3.25
C LEU A 50 8.71 9.81 -2.01
N ARG A 51 8.17 9.51 -0.82
CA ARG A 51 8.80 9.81 0.47
C ARG A 51 8.63 8.63 1.41
N PHE A 52 9.72 8.22 2.07
CA PHE A 52 9.67 7.21 3.11
C PHE A 52 9.03 7.75 4.38
N VAL A 53 8.41 6.83 5.12
CA VAL A 53 7.75 7.08 6.40
C VAL A 53 8.44 6.21 7.45
N GLU A 54 8.64 6.77 8.64
CA GLU A 54 9.27 6.03 9.73
C GLU A 54 8.34 4.92 10.24
N THR A 55 8.98 3.78 10.57
CA THR A 55 8.35 2.59 11.14
C THR A 55 9.13 2.15 12.36
N SER A 56 8.48 1.51 13.33
CA SER A 56 9.13 1.02 14.54
C SER A 56 9.71 -0.39 14.43
N ASP A 57 9.61 -1.04 13.26
CA ASP A 57 10.11 -2.39 13.00
C ASP A 57 10.89 -2.40 11.69
N ASP A 58 12.14 -2.85 11.74
CA ASP A 58 13.06 -2.90 10.59
C ASP A 58 12.58 -3.81 9.44
N ASN A 59 11.65 -4.74 9.72
CA ASN A 59 11.02 -5.59 8.71
C ASN A 59 9.81 -4.94 8.06
N VAL A 60 9.39 -3.75 8.51
CA VAL A 60 8.26 -3.02 7.94
C VAL A 60 8.76 -1.78 7.24
N LEU A 61 8.56 -1.73 5.92
CA LEU A 61 8.86 -0.57 5.09
C LEU A 61 7.59 0.22 4.82
N ALA A 62 7.59 1.53 5.07
CA ALA A 62 6.49 2.41 4.71
C ALA A 62 6.97 3.57 3.82
N TYR A 63 6.18 3.91 2.81
CA TYR A 63 6.38 5.10 1.99
C TYR A 63 5.03 5.61 1.49
N TYR A 64 4.97 6.90 1.18
CA TYR A 64 3.82 7.46 0.49
C TYR A 64 4.23 8.14 -0.81
N LYS A 65 3.25 8.29 -1.69
CA LYS A 65 3.29 9.10 -2.89
C LYS A 65 2.07 10.00 -2.90
N ALA A 66 2.25 11.24 -3.31
CA ALA A 66 1.17 12.21 -3.40
C ALA A 66 1.27 13.00 -4.71
N THR A 67 0.13 13.38 -5.26
CA THR A 67 0.05 14.41 -6.30
C THR A 67 0.49 15.77 -5.74
N GLU A 68 0.97 16.68 -6.59
CA GLU A 68 1.43 18.01 -6.16
C GLU A 68 0.34 18.82 -5.44
N ASP A 69 -0.92 18.66 -5.88
CA ASP A 69 -2.09 19.32 -5.30
C ASP A 69 -2.70 18.59 -4.09
N LEU A 70 -2.08 17.48 -3.65
CA LEU A 70 -2.49 16.63 -2.54
C LEU A 70 -3.90 16.02 -2.68
N THR A 71 -4.48 15.98 -3.88
CA THR A 71 -5.83 15.41 -4.10
C THR A 71 -5.86 13.89 -4.12
N ASP A 72 -4.70 13.27 -4.39
CA ASP A 72 -4.47 11.83 -4.35
C ASP A 72 -3.19 11.55 -3.57
N ILE A 73 -3.33 10.82 -2.46
CA ILE A 73 -2.25 10.41 -1.57
C ILE A 73 -2.38 8.91 -1.34
N VAL A 74 -1.33 8.17 -1.70
CA VAL A 74 -1.25 6.73 -1.50
C VAL A 74 -0.13 6.41 -0.53
N LEU A 75 -0.47 5.79 0.60
CA LEU A 75 0.47 5.24 1.57
C LEU A 75 0.60 3.72 1.34
N VAL A 76 1.82 3.23 1.23
CA VAL A 76 2.12 1.81 1.08
C VAL A 76 2.95 1.35 2.26
N ILE A 77 2.54 0.25 2.89
CA ILE A 77 3.24 -0.38 4.02
C ILE A 77 3.47 -1.84 3.65
N VAL A 78 4.69 -2.33 3.76
CA VAL A 78 5.10 -3.66 3.29
C VAL A 78 5.88 -4.37 4.38
N ASN A 79 5.52 -5.63 4.65
CA ASN A 79 6.32 -6.55 5.43
C ASN A 79 7.37 -7.21 4.52
N LEU A 80 8.64 -7.05 4.89
CA LEU A 80 9.80 -7.58 4.19
C LEU A 80 10.14 -9.02 4.59
N ASP A 81 9.62 -9.51 5.72
CA ASP A 81 9.73 -10.91 6.13
C ASP A 81 8.58 -11.73 5.49
N PRO A 82 8.87 -12.67 4.56
CA PRO A 82 7.85 -13.46 3.90
C PRO A 82 7.30 -14.61 4.76
N PHE A 83 7.80 -14.81 5.99
CA PHE A 83 7.48 -15.94 6.85
C PHE A 83 6.76 -15.53 8.13
N HIS A 84 7.10 -14.37 8.71
CA HIS A 84 6.57 -13.96 10.01
C HIS A 84 5.64 -12.76 9.92
N THR A 85 4.64 -12.75 10.80
CA THR A 85 3.82 -11.56 11.03
C THR A 85 4.65 -10.49 11.74
N HIS A 86 4.56 -9.25 11.28
CA HIS A 86 5.15 -8.08 11.92
C HIS A 86 4.08 -7.05 12.31
N GLU A 87 4.33 -6.36 13.42
CA GLU A 87 3.53 -5.23 13.90
C GLU A 87 4.44 -4.02 14.02
N SER A 88 3.94 -2.85 13.61
CA SER A 88 4.73 -1.63 13.61
C SER A 88 3.87 -0.40 13.90
N MET A 89 4.50 0.61 14.49
CA MET A 89 3.98 1.97 14.50
C MET A 89 4.49 2.70 13.26
N VAL A 90 3.59 3.29 12.48
CA VAL A 90 3.88 4.07 11.29
C VAL A 90 3.59 5.54 11.56
N SER A 91 4.57 6.41 11.34
CA SER A 91 4.48 7.83 11.66
C SER A 91 4.00 8.67 10.46
N LEU A 92 2.69 8.83 10.31
CA LEU A 92 2.09 9.59 9.21
C LEU A 92 2.64 11.02 9.13
N PRO A 93 3.05 11.48 7.94
CA PRO A 93 3.62 12.81 7.76
C PRO A 93 2.50 13.87 7.60
N LEU A 94 1.63 14.00 8.60
CA LEU A 94 0.40 14.83 8.56
C LEU A 94 0.65 16.25 8.02
N ALA A 95 1.68 16.93 8.51
CA ALA A 95 2.03 18.28 8.04
C ALA A 95 2.37 18.35 6.54
N ARG A 96 2.94 17.29 5.96
CA ARG A 96 3.27 17.23 4.51
C ARG A 96 2.06 16.95 3.64
N ILE A 97 1.02 16.37 4.22
CA ILE A 97 -0.25 16.07 3.54
C ILE A 97 -1.35 17.08 3.91
N GLY A 98 -0.99 18.21 4.52
CA GLY A 98 -1.91 19.31 4.81
C GLY A 98 -2.84 19.08 6.00
N VAL A 99 -2.54 18.14 6.89
CA VAL A 99 -3.39 17.79 8.04
C VAL A 99 -2.76 18.28 9.34
N ASP A 100 -3.58 18.81 10.24
CA ASP A 100 -3.15 19.22 11.59
C ASP A 100 -2.56 18.04 12.39
N PRO A 101 -1.61 18.27 13.32
CA PRO A 101 -0.98 17.21 14.10
C PRO A 101 -1.95 16.32 14.89
N ASP A 102 -3.06 16.89 15.37
CA ASP A 102 -4.14 16.18 16.07
C ASP A 102 -5.35 15.92 15.14
N GLY A 103 -5.18 16.17 13.85
CA GLY A 103 -6.20 16.00 12.82
C GLY A 103 -6.54 14.54 12.57
N GLN A 104 -7.61 14.35 11.79
CA GLN A 104 -8.10 13.03 11.42
C GLN A 104 -7.91 12.80 9.93
N VAL A 105 -7.56 11.56 9.56
CA VAL A 105 -7.50 11.11 8.18
C VAL A 105 -8.36 9.87 7.99
N ARG A 106 -9.06 9.83 6.86
CA ARG A 106 -9.67 8.60 6.36
C ARG A 106 -8.60 7.83 5.61
N ALA A 107 -8.31 6.62 6.08
CA ALA A 107 -7.42 5.68 5.40
C ALA A 107 -8.26 4.54 4.81
N HIS A 108 -8.38 4.51 3.49
CA HIS A 108 -9.09 3.44 2.78
C HIS A 108 -8.08 2.43 2.25
N GLU A 109 -8.10 1.20 2.76
CA GLU A 109 -7.23 0.10 2.32
C GLU A 109 -7.76 -0.46 1.00
N LEU A 110 -6.97 -0.38 -0.05
CA LEU A 110 -7.39 -0.56 -1.43
C LEU A 110 -7.38 -2.02 -1.90
N LEU A 111 -6.80 -2.94 -1.12
CA LEU A 111 -6.78 -4.38 -1.41
C LEU A 111 -7.96 -5.09 -0.71
N SER A 112 -8.27 -4.73 0.54
CA SER A 112 -9.35 -5.28 1.37
C SER A 112 -10.64 -4.45 1.31
N ASN A 113 -10.59 -3.22 0.81
CA ASN A 113 -11.66 -2.22 0.84
C ASN A 113 -12.09 -1.78 2.25
N GLU A 114 -11.30 -2.08 3.28
CA GLU A 114 -11.56 -1.60 4.63
C GLU A 114 -11.29 -0.10 4.74
N THR A 115 -11.95 0.57 5.68
CA THR A 115 -11.75 2.00 5.92
C THR A 115 -11.55 2.26 7.40
N PHE A 116 -10.50 3.02 7.70
CA PHE A 116 -10.11 3.41 9.04
C PHE A 116 -10.21 4.93 9.18
N LEU A 117 -10.57 5.37 10.38
CA LEU A 117 -10.43 6.76 10.78
C LEU A 117 -9.23 6.85 11.72
N TRP A 118 -8.13 7.37 11.21
CA TRP A 118 -6.89 7.55 11.95
C TRP A 118 -6.83 8.96 12.51
N THR A 119 -6.34 9.08 13.74
CA THR A 119 -6.16 10.37 14.43
C THR A 119 -4.71 10.48 14.84
N GLY A 120 -4.11 11.66 14.61
CA GLY A 120 -2.72 11.90 14.93
C GLY A 120 -1.74 11.21 13.98
N SER A 121 -0.43 11.39 14.22
CA SER A 121 0.61 10.88 13.34
C SER A 121 0.86 9.37 13.50
N GLU A 122 0.72 8.83 14.70
CA GLU A 122 1.17 7.45 14.99
C GLU A 122 0.05 6.42 14.77
N GLN A 123 0.24 5.51 13.82
CA GLN A 123 -0.74 4.46 13.50
C GLN A 123 -0.15 3.06 13.69
N HIS A 124 -0.85 2.22 14.44
CA HIS A 124 -0.48 0.81 14.59
C HIS A 124 -0.97 0.00 13.40
N VAL A 125 -0.11 -0.85 12.85
CA VAL A 125 -0.42 -1.78 11.77
C VAL A 125 0.11 -3.18 12.07
N ARG A 126 -0.58 -4.19 11.54
CA ARG A 126 -0.21 -5.60 11.64
C ARG A 126 -0.26 -6.25 10.25
N LEU A 127 0.86 -6.79 9.78
CA LEU A 127 0.97 -7.43 8.47
C LEU A 127 1.32 -8.93 8.63
N ASP A 128 0.45 -9.79 8.11
CA ASP A 128 0.66 -11.24 8.08
C ASP A 128 0.92 -11.71 6.65
N PRO A 129 2.15 -12.17 6.32
CA PRO A 129 2.53 -12.53 4.96
C PRO A 129 1.77 -13.74 4.41
N ASN A 130 1.13 -14.55 5.27
CA ASN A 130 0.27 -15.66 4.82
C ASN A 130 -1.08 -15.18 4.28
N HIS A 131 -1.49 -13.96 4.63
CA HIS A 131 -2.74 -13.35 4.19
C HIS A 131 -2.48 -12.26 3.14
N ASN A 132 -1.69 -11.25 3.51
CA ASN A 132 -1.31 -10.17 2.63
C ASN A 132 -0.02 -9.49 3.15
N PRO A 133 1.08 -9.50 2.37
CA PRO A 133 2.36 -8.91 2.82
C PRO A 133 2.37 -7.38 2.78
N ALA A 134 1.37 -6.72 2.18
CA ALA A 134 1.34 -5.28 2.03
C ALA A 134 -0.04 -4.69 2.27
N MET A 135 -0.08 -3.45 2.74
CA MET A 135 -1.28 -2.62 2.81
C MET A 135 -1.08 -1.39 1.93
N ILE A 136 -2.08 -1.05 1.13
CA ILE A 136 -2.06 0.11 0.23
C ILE A 136 -3.26 0.97 0.58
N PHE A 137 -3.02 2.11 1.20
CA PHE A 137 -4.05 3.03 1.63
C PHE A 137 -4.16 4.24 0.69
N ARG A 138 -5.38 4.62 0.33
CA ARG A 138 -5.69 5.99 -0.05
C ARG A 138 -5.91 6.81 1.23
N ILE A 139 -5.16 7.90 1.39
CA ILE A 139 -5.29 8.81 2.52
C ILE A 139 -6.04 10.06 2.10
N GLN A 140 -7.01 10.48 2.90
CA GLN A 140 -7.75 11.72 2.70
C GLN A 140 -7.96 12.42 4.04
N GLU A 141 -7.84 13.74 4.08
CA GLU A 141 -8.23 14.51 5.26
C GLU A 141 -9.70 14.24 5.61
N TRP A 142 -9.97 13.96 6.88
CA TRP A 142 -11.33 13.88 7.38
C TRP A 142 -11.78 15.27 7.83
N VAL A 143 -12.43 16.00 6.92
CA VAL A 143 -13.08 17.27 7.26
C VAL A 143 -14.48 16.98 7.80
N HIS A 144 -14.73 17.32 9.06
CA HIS A 144 -16.09 17.32 9.59
C HIS A 144 -16.91 18.33 8.78
N ARG A 145 -17.89 17.84 8.01
CA ARG A 145 -18.89 18.69 7.41
C ARG A 145 -20.12 18.64 8.29
N ASP A 146 -20.45 19.78 8.90
CA ASP A 146 -21.75 19.96 9.50
C ASP A 146 -22.83 19.65 8.46
N TYR A 147 -23.90 18.99 8.91
CA TYR A 147 -25.06 18.77 8.06
C TYR A 147 -25.64 20.12 7.63
N VAL A 148 -25.60 20.41 6.33
CA VAL A 148 -26.31 21.55 5.75
C VAL A 148 -27.63 20.99 5.21
N GLU A 149 -28.76 21.53 5.69
CA GLU A 149 -30.06 21.17 5.14
C GLU A 149 -30.06 21.47 3.62
N PRO A 150 -30.58 20.57 2.76
CA PRO A 150 -30.41 20.69 1.32
C PRO A 150 -31.04 21.94 0.67
N ASP A 151 -31.84 22.73 1.39
CA ASP A 151 -32.66 23.82 0.84
C ASP A 151 -32.79 25.05 1.78
N ALA A 152 -31.68 25.66 2.21
CA ALA A 152 -31.68 26.94 2.94
C ALA A 152 -31.04 28.08 2.13
#